data_AF-A0A661E3U0-F1
#
_entry.id   AF-A0A661E3U0-F1
#
_cell.length_a   1.000
_cell.length_b   1.000
_cell.length_c   1.000
_cell.angle_alpha   90.00
_cell.angle_beta   90.00
_cell.angle_gamma   90.00
#
_symmetry.space_group_name_H-M   'P 1'
#
loop_
_entity.id
_entity.type
_entity.pdbx_description
1 polymer ?
#
loop_
_entity_poly.entity_id
_entity_poly.type
_entity_poly.pdbx_seq_one_letter_code
_entity_poly.pdbx_strand_id
1 'polypeptide(L)'
;IGRKLLCDLNDMGLPTAGEYLDMITPQYMADLMCWGAIGARTTESQVHRELSSGLSCAVGFKNGTNGNINIAIDAIGAASAKHHFLSVTKFGHSAIVETTGNPDCHIILRGGKEPNYDAENVASVCAELEQVGLNSNIMIDFSHANSSKQYKNQMLVCDDICNQMKQGNKNIFGVMVESHLVEGRQGLVDNKPEVYGQSITDACIGWDDTEILLKNLNDAVSARRENR
;
A
#
# COMPACT_ATOMS: atom_id res chain seq x y z
N ILE A 1 14.97 -15.08 -9.67
CA ILE A 1 15.29 -13.64 -9.75
C ILE A 1 14.61 -12.88 -8.62
N GLY A 2 13.27 -12.80 -8.56
CA GLY A 2 12.53 -12.05 -7.52
C GLY A 2 12.96 -12.34 -6.08
N ARG A 3 12.99 -13.62 -5.66
CA ARG A 3 13.40 -13.99 -4.28
C ARG A 3 14.82 -13.52 -3.94
N LYS A 4 15.78 -13.67 -4.86
CA LYS A 4 17.18 -13.24 -4.65
C LYS A 4 17.26 -11.73 -4.46
N LEU A 5 16.53 -10.95 -5.25
CA LEU A 5 16.45 -9.50 -5.07
C LEU A 5 15.90 -9.14 -3.69
N LEU A 6 14.81 -9.78 -3.25
CA LEU A 6 14.26 -9.56 -1.90
C LEU A 6 15.26 -9.94 -0.81
N CYS A 7 15.99 -11.05 -0.96
CA CYS A 7 17.06 -11.43 -0.02
C CYS A 7 18.13 -10.34 0.06
N ASP A 8 18.61 -9.85 -1.09
CA ASP A 8 19.69 -8.87 -1.15
C ASP A 8 19.29 -7.54 -0.49
N LEU A 9 18.06 -7.08 -0.74
CA LEU A 9 17.53 -5.85 -0.12
C LEU A 9 17.36 -6.00 1.40
N ASN A 10 16.83 -7.13 1.87
CA ASN A 10 16.68 -7.37 3.31
C ASN A 10 18.03 -7.57 4.01
N ASP A 11 19.02 -8.20 3.36
CA ASP A 11 20.39 -8.36 3.89
C ASP A 11 21.11 -7.01 4.03
N MET A 12 20.80 -6.04 3.14
CA MET A 12 21.23 -4.64 3.28
C MET A 12 20.52 -3.87 4.41
N GLY A 13 19.55 -4.49 5.09
CA GLY A 13 18.74 -3.85 6.13
C GLY A 13 17.63 -2.95 5.62
N LEU A 14 17.25 -3.05 4.34
CA LEU A 14 16.13 -2.31 3.74
C LEU A 14 14.85 -3.18 3.72
N PRO A 15 13.82 -2.85 4.52
CA PRO A 15 12.55 -3.57 4.50
C PRO A 15 11.87 -3.51 3.14
N THR A 16 11.26 -4.62 2.71
CA THR A 16 10.54 -4.69 1.43
C THR A 16 9.04 -4.80 1.60
N ALA A 17 8.33 -4.11 0.72
CA ALA A 17 6.86 -4.10 0.59
C ALA A 17 6.46 -4.61 -0.79
N GLY A 18 5.26 -5.19 -0.93
CA GLY A 18 4.77 -5.67 -2.22
C GLY A 18 3.30 -6.07 -2.22
N GLU A 19 2.76 -6.33 -3.40
CA GLU A 19 1.36 -6.73 -3.59
C GLU A 19 1.21 -8.26 -3.58
N TYR A 20 0.26 -8.75 -2.79
CA TYR A 20 -0.14 -10.16 -2.79
C TYR A 20 -1.32 -10.38 -3.73
N LEU A 21 -1.01 -10.57 -5.00
CA LEU A 21 -2.00 -10.78 -6.06
C LEU A 21 -2.31 -12.26 -6.33
N ASP A 22 -1.30 -13.11 -6.25
CA ASP A 22 -1.43 -14.54 -6.56
C ASP A 22 -1.47 -15.37 -5.27
N MET A 23 -2.19 -16.50 -5.29
CA MET A 23 -2.43 -17.34 -4.10
C MET A 23 -1.29 -18.33 -3.81
N ILE A 24 -0.33 -18.46 -4.73
CA ILE A 24 0.77 -19.45 -4.66
C ILE A 24 2.11 -18.77 -4.38
N THR A 25 2.39 -17.63 -5.03
CA THR A 25 3.61 -16.83 -4.82
C THR A 25 3.93 -16.46 -3.36
N PRO A 26 2.96 -16.27 -2.44
CA PRO A 26 3.28 -16.00 -1.03
C PRO A 26 4.18 -17.06 -0.40
N GLN A 27 4.02 -18.35 -0.76
CA GLN A 27 4.87 -19.43 -0.22
C GLN A 27 6.36 -19.28 -0.57
N TYR A 28 6.68 -18.49 -1.59
CA TYR A 28 8.03 -18.30 -2.12
C TYR A 28 8.67 -16.97 -1.71
N MET A 29 7.87 -16.01 -1.22
CA MET A 29 8.34 -14.63 -1.02
C MET A 29 7.98 -14.08 0.37
N ALA A 30 6.93 -14.57 1.02
CA ALA A 30 6.32 -13.92 2.18
C ALA A 30 7.27 -13.80 3.39
N ASP A 31 8.22 -14.72 3.54
CA ASP A 31 9.24 -14.66 4.60
C ASP A 31 10.23 -13.50 4.45
N LEU A 32 10.22 -12.81 3.31
CA LEU A 32 11.03 -11.63 3.03
C LEU A 32 10.18 -10.35 2.91
N MET A 33 8.87 -10.41 3.18
CA MET A 33 7.98 -9.25 3.06
C MET A 33 7.72 -8.66 4.45
N CYS A 34 8.05 -7.38 4.63
CA CYS A 34 7.80 -6.67 5.88
C CYS A 34 6.40 -6.05 5.93
N TRP A 35 5.77 -5.84 4.77
CA TRP A 35 4.44 -5.29 4.61
C TRP A 35 3.84 -5.74 3.27
N GLY A 36 2.53 -5.98 3.24
CA GLY A 36 1.79 -6.41 2.04
C GLY A 36 0.67 -5.45 1.64
N ALA A 37 0.37 -5.37 0.35
CA ALA A 37 -0.83 -4.72 -0.16
C ALA A 37 -1.79 -5.73 -0.80
N ILE A 38 -3.09 -5.49 -0.67
CA ILE A 38 -4.11 -6.03 -1.56
C ILE A 38 -4.62 -4.91 -2.46
N GLY A 39 -4.54 -5.14 -3.77
CA GLY A 39 -4.89 -4.16 -4.78
C GLY A 39 -6.38 -3.82 -4.82
N ALA A 40 -6.70 -2.64 -5.34
CA ALA A 40 -8.07 -2.11 -5.40
C ALA A 40 -9.07 -3.00 -6.16
N ARG A 41 -8.58 -3.90 -7.03
CA ARG A 41 -9.40 -4.85 -7.80
C ARG A 41 -9.60 -6.19 -7.09
N THR A 42 -8.85 -6.46 -6.04
CA THR A 42 -8.85 -7.72 -5.30
C THR A 42 -9.23 -7.54 -3.82
N THR A 43 -9.35 -6.31 -3.33
CA THR A 43 -9.88 -6.01 -1.98
C THR A 43 -11.25 -6.65 -1.69
N GLU A 44 -12.14 -6.68 -2.69
CA GLU A 44 -13.48 -7.31 -2.56
C GLU A 44 -13.44 -8.84 -2.72
N SER A 45 -12.29 -9.40 -3.13
CA SER A 45 -12.13 -10.82 -3.39
C SER A 45 -11.98 -11.61 -2.09
N GLN A 46 -12.91 -12.55 -1.85
CA GLN A 46 -12.88 -13.39 -0.66
C GLN A 46 -11.56 -14.19 -0.52
N VAL A 47 -11.01 -14.72 -1.63
CA VAL A 47 -9.75 -15.49 -1.57
C VAL A 47 -8.56 -14.63 -1.14
N HIS A 48 -8.58 -13.32 -1.43
CA HIS A 48 -7.53 -12.40 -0.99
C HIS A 48 -7.69 -11.98 0.47
N ARG A 49 -8.93 -11.89 0.97
CA ARG A 49 -9.24 -11.67 2.38
C ARG A 49 -8.80 -12.88 3.22
N GLU A 50 -9.09 -14.08 2.73
CA GLU A 50 -8.62 -15.36 3.29
C GLU A 50 -7.09 -15.42 3.32
N LEU A 51 -6.42 -15.14 2.19
CA LEU A 51 -4.96 -15.07 2.14
C LEU A 51 -4.41 -14.09 3.18
N SER A 52 -4.95 -12.88 3.23
CA SER A 52 -4.47 -11.81 4.12
C SER A 52 -4.59 -12.17 5.60
N SER A 53 -5.61 -12.95 5.97
CA SER A 53 -5.80 -13.46 7.33
C SER A 53 -4.69 -14.41 7.82
N GLY A 54 -3.91 -14.97 6.90
CA GLY A 54 -2.82 -15.90 7.17
C GLY A 54 -1.42 -15.34 6.90
N LEU A 55 -1.31 -14.11 6.40
CA LEU A 55 -0.01 -13.47 6.14
C LEU A 55 0.68 -13.09 7.44
N SER A 56 1.99 -13.28 7.52
CA SER A 56 2.81 -13.00 8.70
C SER A 56 3.36 -11.57 8.75
N CYS A 57 2.75 -10.65 8.00
CA CYS A 57 3.09 -9.23 7.97
C CYS A 57 1.81 -8.37 8.02
N ALA A 58 1.96 -7.07 8.29
CA ALA A 58 0.87 -6.13 8.16
C ALA A 58 0.36 -6.06 6.70
N VAL A 59 -0.94 -5.84 6.52
CA VAL A 59 -1.58 -5.81 5.19
C VAL A 59 -2.42 -4.57 5.02
N GLY A 60 -2.15 -3.78 3.97
CA GLY A 60 -2.98 -2.66 3.57
C GLY A 60 -3.96 -3.03 2.46
N PHE A 61 -5.26 -2.74 2.66
CA PHE A 61 -6.29 -2.92 1.65
C PHE A 61 -6.59 -1.60 0.94
N LYS A 62 -6.37 -1.55 -0.37
CA LYS A 62 -6.74 -0.38 -1.19
C LYS A 62 -8.25 -0.24 -1.29
N ASN A 63 -8.78 0.99 -1.19
CA ASN A 63 -10.16 1.27 -1.54
C ASN A 63 -10.47 0.90 -3.00
N GLY A 64 -11.75 0.69 -3.32
CA GLY A 64 -12.19 0.27 -4.66
C GLY A 64 -11.82 1.27 -5.74
N THR A 65 -11.68 0.81 -6.99
CA THR A 65 -11.26 1.66 -8.11
C THR A 65 -12.21 2.83 -8.41
N ASN A 66 -13.46 2.76 -7.93
CA ASN A 66 -14.45 3.84 -8.02
C ASN A 66 -14.45 4.78 -6.81
N GLY A 67 -13.60 4.54 -5.80
CA GLY A 67 -13.56 5.30 -4.55
C GLY A 67 -14.29 4.63 -3.37
N ASN A 68 -14.91 3.46 -3.57
CA ASN A 68 -15.68 2.80 -2.51
C ASN A 68 -14.75 2.35 -1.35
N ILE A 69 -14.94 2.94 -0.17
CA ILE A 69 -14.19 2.67 1.06
C ILE A 69 -14.72 1.41 1.75
N ASN A 70 -16.03 1.16 1.69
CA ASN A 70 -16.69 0.04 2.40
C ASN A 70 -16.09 -1.32 2.04
N ILE A 71 -15.67 -1.52 0.78
CA ILE A 71 -15.06 -2.82 0.39
C ILE A 71 -13.76 -3.10 1.14
N ALA A 72 -13.00 -2.05 1.51
CA ALA A 72 -11.76 -2.16 2.25
C ALA A 72 -12.04 -2.32 3.75
N ILE A 73 -13.04 -1.62 4.28
CA ILE A 73 -13.53 -1.81 5.65
C ILE A 73 -13.96 -3.27 5.87
N ASP A 74 -14.79 -3.80 4.98
CA ASP A 74 -15.22 -5.20 5.01
C ASP A 74 -14.04 -6.17 4.89
N ALA A 75 -13.04 -5.83 4.07
CA ALA A 75 -11.86 -6.66 3.88
C ALA A 75 -10.97 -6.71 5.14
N ILE A 76 -10.80 -5.58 5.84
CA ILE A 76 -10.07 -5.50 7.11
C ILE A 76 -10.78 -6.33 8.17
N GLY A 77 -12.10 -6.19 8.29
CA GLY A 77 -12.92 -6.98 9.21
C GLY A 77 -12.82 -8.48 8.91
N ALA A 78 -12.92 -8.86 7.64
CA ALA A 78 -12.80 -10.25 7.21
C ALA A 78 -11.40 -10.83 7.46
N ALA A 79 -10.34 -10.10 7.11
CA ALA A 79 -8.95 -10.56 7.28
C ALA A 79 -8.56 -10.69 8.76
N SER A 80 -9.20 -9.93 9.65
CA SER A 80 -9.01 -10.04 11.11
C SER A 80 -9.62 -11.32 11.71
N ALA A 81 -10.48 -12.03 10.97
CA ALA A 81 -11.11 -13.26 11.42
C ALA A 81 -10.34 -14.52 10.96
N LYS A 82 -10.63 -15.66 11.60
CA LYS A 82 -10.14 -16.98 11.20
C LYS A 82 -10.82 -17.45 9.92
N HIS A 83 -10.07 -18.12 9.04
CA HIS A 83 -10.60 -18.74 7.83
C HIS A 83 -10.09 -20.17 7.66
N HIS A 84 -10.85 -20.96 6.89
CA HIS A 84 -10.46 -22.27 6.37
C HIS A 84 -10.59 -22.27 4.86
N PHE A 85 -9.49 -22.49 4.13
CA PHE A 85 -9.50 -22.44 2.66
C PHE A 85 -8.45 -23.37 2.05
N LEU A 86 -8.57 -23.59 0.74
CA LEU A 86 -7.62 -24.39 -0.03
C LEU A 86 -6.44 -23.53 -0.46
N SER A 87 -5.23 -23.99 -0.17
CA SER A 87 -3.98 -23.33 -0.59
C SER A 87 -2.92 -24.36 -0.96
N VAL A 88 -1.69 -23.90 -1.23
CA VAL A 88 -0.53 -24.72 -1.56
C VAL A 88 0.47 -24.68 -0.42
N THR A 89 1.01 -25.84 -0.05
CA THR A 89 2.06 -25.99 0.97
C THR A 89 3.43 -25.59 0.40
N LYS A 90 4.43 -25.42 1.28
CA LYS A 90 5.83 -25.21 0.88
C LYS A 90 6.42 -26.33 0.00
N PHE A 91 5.79 -27.51 -0.03
CA PHE A 91 6.17 -28.64 -0.88
C PHE A 91 5.45 -28.68 -2.24
N GLY A 92 4.58 -27.69 -2.53
CA GLY A 92 3.86 -27.62 -3.80
C GLY A 92 2.59 -28.47 -3.87
N HIS A 93 2.14 -29.06 -2.77
CA HIS A 93 0.88 -29.81 -2.70
C HIS A 93 -0.27 -28.95 -2.23
N SER A 94 -1.47 -29.19 -2.75
CA SER A 94 -2.69 -28.58 -2.22
C SER A 94 -2.99 -29.10 -0.80
N ALA A 95 -3.48 -28.22 0.06
CA ALA A 95 -3.91 -28.55 1.41
C ALA A 95 -5.03 -27.61 1.87
N ILE A 96 -5.72 -28.02 2.93
CA ILE A 96 -6.61 -27.13 3.69
C ILE A 96 -5.73 -26.37 4.68
N VAL A 97 -5.87 -25.05 4.69
CA VAL A 97 -5.18 -24.15 5.61
C VAL A 97 -6.21 -23.54 6.55
N GLU A 98 -5.85 -23.45 7.84
CA GLU A 98 -6.55 -22.68 8.85
C GLU A 98 -5.69 -21.47 9.23
N THR A 99 -6.29 -20.29 9.29
CA THR A 99 -5.63 -19.05 9.71
C THR A 99 -6.18 -18.55 11.04
N THR A 100 -5.38 -17.74 11.73
CA THR A 100 -5.76 -17.16 13.03
C THR A 100 -6.45 -15.80 12.91
N GLY A 101 -6.50 -15.23 11.71
CA GLY A 101 -6.80 -13.82 11.49
C GLY A 101 -5.54 -12.95 11.59
N ASN A 102 -5.56 -11.84 10.88
CA ASN A 102 -4.49 -10.83 10.86
C ASN A 102 -5.03 -9.50 11.46
N PRO A 103 -4.64 -9.15 12.69
CA PRO A 103 -5.09 -7.91 13.33
C PRO A 103 -4.39 -6.66 12.77
N ASP A 104 -3.29 -6.83 12.03
CA ASP A 104 -2.45 -5.72 11.53
C ASP A 104 -2.87 -5.29 10.11
N CYS A 105 -4.18 -5.20 9.90
CA CYS A 105 -4.78 -4.71 8.66
C CYS A 105 -5.20 -3.25 8.74
N HIS A 106 -5.03 -2.50 7.65
CA HIS A 106 -5.41 -1.08 7.55
C HIS A 106 -5.88 -0.71 6.15
N ILE A 107 -6.54 0.43 6.02
CA ILE A 107 -6.98 0.96 4.73
C ILE A 107 -5.87 1.76 4.03
N ILE A 108 -5.85 1.70 2.70
CA ILE A 108 -5.06 2.56 1.84
C ILE A 108 -6.01 3.39 0.97
N LEU A 109 -5.98 4.71 1.15
CA LEU A 109 -6.70 5.67 0.31
C LEU A 109 -5.87 5.97 -0.95
N ARG A 110 -6.40 5.62 -2.12
CA ARG A 110 -5.71 5.68 -3.42
C ARG A 110 -6.49 6.41 -4.51
N GLY A 111 -7.52 7.15 -4.09
CA GLY A 111 -8.49 7.83 -4.94
C GLY A 111 -9.52 6.90 -5.56
N GLY A 112 -10.37 7.46 -6.41
CA GLY A 112 -11.41 6.75 -7.15
C GLY A 112 -11.71 7.45 -8.46
N LYS A 113 -12.96 7.92 -8.61
CA LYS A 113 -13.30 8.87 -9.67
C LYS A 113 -12.61 10.22 -9.44
N GLU A 114 -12.56 10.63 -8.18
CA GLU A 114 -11.83 11.81 -7.70
C GLU A 114 -10.73 11.36 -6.71
N PRO A 115 -9.71 12.19 -6.47
CA PRO A 115 -8.80 12.02 -5.35
C PRO A 115 -9.53 11.99 -4.00
N ASN A 116 -8.97 11.30 -3.01
CA ASN A 116 -9.55 11.17 -1.67
C ASN A 116 -8.51 11.33 -0.55
N TYR A 117 -7.52 12.19 -0.77
CA TYR A 117 -6.43 12.43 0.18
C TYR A 117 -6.64 13.68 1.05
N ASP A 118 -7.58 14.56 0.70
CA ASP A 118 -7.84 15.79 1.45
C ASP A 118 -8.41 15.52 2.85
N ALA A 119 -8.36 16.54 3.69
CA ALA A 119 -8.74 16.44 5.10
C ALA A 119 -10.20 16.02 5.32
N GLU A 120 -11.12 16.37 4.42
CA GLU A 120 -12.54 16.02 4.53
C GLU A 120 -12.74 14.52 4.29
N ASN A 121 -12.15 14.00 3.20
CA ASN A 121 -12.16 12.57 2.92
C ASN A 121 -11.48 11.76 4.03
N VAL A 122 -10.32 12.22 4.52
CA VAL A 122 -9.61 11.59 5.64
C VAL A 122 -10.50 11.52 6.89
N ALA A 123 -11.14 12.64 7.27
CA ALA A 123 -12.01 12.68 8.45
C ALA A 123 -13.24 11.76 8.30
N SER A 124 -13.88 11.73 7.12
CA SER A 124 -15.01 10.84 6.85
C SER A 124 -14.62 9.37 7.01
N VAL A 125 -13.50 8.96 6.40
CA VAL A 125 -13.04 7.56 6.48
C VAL A 125 -12.69 7.18 7.92
N CYS A 126 -12.05 8.08 8.68
CA CYS A 126 -11.75 7.82 10.08
C CYS A 126 -13.02 7.61 10.92
N ALA A 127 -14.05 8.44 10.70
CA ALA A 127 -15.33 8.30 11.37
C ALA A 127 -16.04 6.98 11.02
N GLU A 128 -16.00 6.56 9.75
CA GLU A 128 -16.56 5.28 9.30
C GLU A 128 -15.85 4.09 9.94
N LEU A 129 -14.51 4.11 10.01
CA LEU A 129 -13.71 3.07 10.69
C LEU A 129 -14.04 2.98 12.18
N GLU A 130 -14.13 4.13 12.87
CA GLU A 130 -14.47 4.18 14.29
C GLU A 130 -15.88 3.67 14.57
N GLN A 131 -16.85 3.99 13.69
CA GLN A 131 -18.23 3.53 13.82
C GLN A 131 -18.34 2.00 13.81
N VAL A 132 -17.46 1.31 13.07
CA VAL A 132 -17.42 -0.16 13.01
C VAL A 132 -16.39 -0.78 13.96
N GLY A 133 -15.76 0.02 14.82
CA GLY A 133 -14.79 -0.45 15.82
C GLY A 133 -13.43 -0.87 15.27
N LEU A 134 -13.06 -0.40 14.07
CA LEU A 134 -11.75 -0.62 13.47
C LEU A 134 -10.78 0.52 13.78
N ASN A 135 -9.48 0.26 13.60
CA ASN A 135 -8.45 1.26 13.79
C ASN A 135 -8.56 2.37 12.72
N SER A 136 -8.67 3.63 13.14
CA SER A 136 -8.72 4.81 12.26
C SER A 136 -7.35 5.31 11.78
N ASN A 137 -6.31 4.48 11.88
CA ASN A 137 -5.02 4.72 11.24
C ASN A 137 -5.09 4.38 9.74
N ILE A 138 -4.87 5.38 8.90
CA ILE A 138 -4.98 5.26 7.44
C ILE A 138 -3.63 5.49 6.74
N MET A 139 -3.44 4.82 5.61
CA MET A 139 -2.34 5.08 4.68
C MET A 139 -2.86 5.85 3.45
N ILE A 140 -2.11 6.82 2.95
CA ILE A 140 -2.44 7.57 1.73
C ILE A 140 -1.48 7.20 0.59
N ASP A 141 -2.00 6.67 -0.52
CA ASP A 141 -1.26 6.46 -1.78
C ASP A 141 -1.28 7.75 -2.59
N PHE A 142 -0.12 8.35 -2.82
CA PHE A 142 0.03 9.63 -3.51
C PHE A 142 -0.16 9.50 -5.02
N SER A 143 0.03 8.29 -5.56
CA SER A 143 -0.02 8.02 -7.00
C SER A 143 -1.45 7.70 -7.45
N HIS A 144 -1.58 6.89 -8.50
CA HIS A 144 -2.82 6.31 -8.97
C HIS A 144 -3.94 7.34 -9.18
N ALA A 145 -5.11 7.18 -8.55
CA ALA A 145 -6.21 8.10 -8.75
C ALA A 145 -6.06 9.38 -7.93
N ASN A 146 -5.27 9.35 -6.84
CA ASN A 146 -4.93 10.56 -6.07
C ASN A 146 -4.03 11.51 -6.86
N SER A 147 -3.12 11.00 -7.69
CA SER A 147 -2.34 11.82 -8.63
C SER A 147 -3.09 12.14 -9.93
N SER A 148 -4.34 11.69 -10.10
CA SER A 148 -5.04 11.68 -11.39
C SER A 148 -4.22 11.04 -12.52
N LYS A 149 -3.39 10.04 -12.18
CA LYS A 149 -2.41 9.37 -13.05
C LYS A 149 -1.33 10.31 -13.64
N GLN A 150 -1.11 11.46 -13.02
CA GLN A 150 -0.05 12.39 -13.39
C GLN A 150 1.03 12.32 -12.31
N TYR A 151 2.15 11.65 -12.59
CA TYR A 151 3.16 11.33 -11.57
C TYR A 151 3.70 12.55 -10.81
N LYS A 152 3.78 13.73 -11.44
CA LYS A 152 4.17 14.99 -10.79
C LYS A 152 3.17 15.48 -9.74
N ASN A 153 1.89 15.11 -9.86
CA ASN A 153 0.88 15.47 -8.86
C ASN A 153 1.10 14.74 -7.54
N GLN A 154 1.93 13.69 -7.47
CA GLN A 154 2.34 13.10 -6.20
C GLN A 154 2.97 14.14 -5.25
N MET A 155 3.64 15.17 -5.80
CA MET A 155 4.20 16.27 -5.00
C MET A 155 3.11 17.17 -4.40
N LEU A 156 2.02 17.40 -5.15
CA LEU A 156 0.86 18.15 -4.65
C LEU A 156 0.13 17.39 -3.53
N VAL A 157 -0.02 16.07 -3.70
CA VAL A 157 -0.58 15.21 -2.65
C VAL A 157 0.34 15.24 -1.41
N CYS A 158 1.65 15.16 -1.59
CA CYS A 158 2.62 15.26 -0.51
C CYS A 158 2.46 16.56 0.29
N ASP A 159 2.34 17.71 -0.39
CA ASP A 159 2.19 19.01 0.27
C ASP A 159 0.92 19.07 1.13
N ASP A 160 -0.20 18.56 0.61
CA ASP A 160 -1.47 18.50 1.35
C ASP A 160 -1.35 17.61 2.60
N ILE A 161 -0.83 16.39 2.44
CA ILE A 161 -0.64 15.45 3.55
C ILE A 161 0.34 16.01 4.59
N CYS A 162 1.42 16.65 4.16
CA CYS A 162 2.34 17.34 5.07
C CYS A 162 1.63 18.44 5.87
N ASN A 163 0.74 19.21 5.24
CA ASN A 163 -0.03 20.25 5.92
C ASN A 163 -1.00 19.66 6.94
N GLN A 164 -1.74 18.61 6.59
CA GLN A 164 -2.61 17.90 7.53
C GLN A 164 -1.84 17.36 8.75
N MET A 165 -0.68 16.75 8.52
CA MET A 165 0.17 16.25 9.59
C MET A 165 0.67 17.38 10.50
N LYS A 166 1.14 18.50 9.92
CA LYS A 166 1.57 19.70 10.68
C LYS A 166 0.45 20.30 11.51
N GLN A 167 -0.79 20.27 11.00
CA GLN A 167 -1.99 20.71 11.72
C GLN A 167 -2.44 19.71 12.81
N GLY A 168 -1.72 18.62 13.01
CA GLY A 168 -1.94 17.69 14.11
C GLY A 168 -2.76 16.45 13.76
N ASN A 169 -3.05 16.19 12.47
CA ASN A 169 -3.72 14.95 12.07
C ASN A 169 -2.86 13.72 12.46
N LYS A 170 -3.36 12.90 13.40
CA LYS A 170 -2.68 11.70 13.91
C LYS A 170 -3.12 10.41 13.22
N ASN A 171 -4.21 10.45 12.47
CA ASN A 171 -4.78 9.28 11.77
C ASN A 171 -3.91 8.84 10.59
N ILE A 172 -3.19 9.78 9.95
CA ILE A 172 -2.26 9.44 8.86
C ILE A 172 -0.98 8.87 9.46
N PHE A 173 -0.85 7.54 9.40
CA PHE A 173 0.31 6.82 9.93
C PHE A 173 1.36 6.50 8.85
N GLY A 174 0.93 6.41 7.59
CA GLY A 174 1.79 5.99 6.48
C GLY A 174 1.38 6.60 5.14
N VAL A 175 2.29 6.56 4.19
CA VAL A 175 2.08 7.02 2.81
C VAL A 175 2.69 6.04 1.83
N MET A 176 2.19 5.99 0.60
CA MET A 176 2.72 5.20 -0.51
C MET A 176 3.04 6.11 -1.68
N VAL A 177 4.20 5.94 -2.30
CA VAL A 177 4.73 6.79 -3.37
C VAL A 177 5.33 5.90 -4.46
N GLU A 178 5.07 6.24 -5.72
CA GLU A 178 5.71 5.59 -6.87
C GLU A 178 6.88 6.45 -7.34
N SER A 179 8.09 6.00 -7.00
CA SER A 179 9.37 6.62 -7.36
C SER A 179 10.28 5.64 -8.08
N HIS A 180 11.18 6.18 -8.89
CA HIS A 180 12.26 5.42 -9.52
C HIS A 180 13.48 6.33 -9.74
N LEU A 181 14.62 5.77 -10.11
CA LEU A 181 15.85 6.53 -10.40
C LEU A 181 15.60 7.65 -11.43
N VAL A 182 14.85 7.35 -12.49
CA VAL A 182 14.47 8.27 -13.56
C VAL A 182 12.95 8.40 -13.57
N GLU A 183 12.47 9.64 -13.65
CA GLU A 183 11.05 9.96 -13.66
C GLU A 183 10.32 9.49 -14.92
N GLY A 184 8.99 9.47 -14.86
CA GLY A 184 8.14 9.11 -15.98
C GLY A 184 8.05 7.59 -16.17
N ARG A 185 7.77 7.18 -17.41
CA ARG A 185 7.66 5.77 -17.82
C ARG A 185 8.14 5.61 -19.26
N GLN A 186 8.52 4.39 -19.60
CA GLN A 186 8.86 3.96 -20.96
C GLN A 186 8.04 2.73 -21.35
N GLY A 187 7.92 2.48 -22.66
CA GLY A 187 7.43 1.21 -23.17
C GLY A 187 8.52 0.14 -23.20
N LEU A 188 8.12 -1.13 -23.34
CA LEU A 188 9.04 -2.20 -23.70
C LEU A 188 9.10 -2.33 -25.22
N VAL A 189 10.29 -2.17 -25.79
CA VAL A 189 10.56 -2.46 -27.21
C VAL A 189 11.40 -3.74 -27.25
N ASP A 190 10.91 -4.80 -27.91
CA ASP A 190 11.57 -6.12 -27.97
C ASP A 190 12.01 -6.68 -26.60
N ASN A 191 11.17 -6.50 -25.57
CA ASN A 191 11.44 -6.88 -24.17
C ASN A 191 12.68 -6.21 -23.57
N LYS A 192 13.06 -5.02 -24.06
CA LYS A 192 14.18 -4.24 -23.52
C LYS A 192 13.73 -2.83 -23.15
N PRO A 193 14.06 -2.34 -21.94
CA PRO A 193 13.95 -0.92 -21.62
C PRO A 193 15.11 -0.16 -22.30
N GLU A 194 14.82 1.03 -22.82
CA GLU A 194 15.82 1.91 -23.42
C GLU A 194 16.55 2.73 -22.35
N VAL A 195 15.81 3.22 -21.36
CA VAL A 195 16.32 4.07 -20.29
C VAL A 195 16.52 3.24 -19.03
N TYR A 196 17.77 3.13 -18.57
CA TYR A 196 18.04 2.47 -17.30
C TYR A 196 17.37 3.23 -16.15
N GLY A 197 16.70 2.49 -15.26
CA GLY A 197 16.12 3.08 -14.06
C GLY A 197 14.86 3.92 -14.31
N GLN A 198 14.15 3.74 -15.42
CA GLN A 198 12.84 4.33 -15.68
C GLN A 198 11.76 3.24 -15.71
N SER A 199 10.61 3.49 -15.09
CA SER A 199 9.51 2.52 -14.97
C SER A 199 8.98 2.04 -16.34
N ILE A 200 8.60 0.77 -16.44
CA ILE A 200 7.94 0.17 -17.61
C ILE A 200 6.41 0.00 -17.42
N THR A 201 5.88 0.44 -16.27
CA THR A 201 4.46 0.35 -15.92
C THR A 201 3.86 1.75 -15.75
N ASP A 202 3.48 2.13 -14.53
CA ASP A 202 2.99 3.46 -14.21
C ASP A 202 4.16 4.44 -14.08
N ALA A 203 3.89 5.73 -14.33
CA ALA A 203 4.90 6.76 -14.31
C ALA A 203 5.29 7.10 -12.86
N CYS A 204 6.59 7.18 -12.59
CA CYS A 204 7.12 7.49 -11.27
C CYS A 204 7.70 8.90 -11.18
N ILE A 205 7.79 9.47 -9.98
CA ILE A 205 8.70 10.60 -9.73
C ILE A 205 10.16 10.13 -9.78
N GLY A 206 11.08 11.04 -10.10
CA GLY A 206 12.51 10.77 -10.15
C GLY A 206 13.17 10.80 -8.77
N TRP A 207 14.46 10.48 -8.73
CA TRP A 207 15.23 10.47 -7.48
C TRP A 207 15.24 11.83 -6.76
N ASP A 208 15.46 12.93 -7.49
CA ASP A 208 15.54 14.27 -6.90
C ASP A 208 14.21 14.67 -6.21
N ASP A 209 13.08 14.44 -6.88
CA ASP A 209 11.75 14.67 -6.30
C ASP A 209 11.49 13.75 -5.09
N THR A 210 12.03 12.52 -5.12
CA THR A 210 11.90 11.55 -4.02
C THR A 210 12.61 12.03 -2.76
N GLU A 211 13.84 12.54 -2.89
CA GLU A 211 14.59 13.10 -1.76
C GLU A 211 13.87 14.31 -1.15
N ILE A 212 13.35 15.20 -1.99
CA ILE A 212 12.57 16.36 -1.56
C ILE A 212 11.29 15.92 -0.82
N LEU A 213 10.55 14.97 -1.40
CA LEU A 213 9.32 14.43 -0.82
C LEU A 213 9.57 13.80 0.55
N LEU A 214 10.60 12.94 0.68
CA LEU A 214 10.94 12.30 1.94
C LEU A 214 11.37 13.31 3.00
N LYS A 215 12.11 14.35 2.61
CA LYS A 215 12.47 15.46 3.50
C LYS A 215 11.22 16.21 4.00
N ASN A 216 10.29 16.53 3.10
CA ASN A 216 9.06 17.23 3.46
C ASN A 216 8.21 16.43 4.45
N LEU A 217 8.09 15.11 4.23
CA LEU A 217 7.42 14.20 5.17
C LEU A 217 8.10 14.17 6.54
N ASN A 218 9.44 14.09 6.57
CA ASN A 218 10.20 14.14 7.82
C ASN A 218 9.97 15.45 8.60
N ASP A 219 9.99 16.58 7.90
CA ASP A 219 9.74 17.90 8.49
C ASP A 219 8.30 17.99 9.03
N ALA A 220 7.32 17.43 8.32
CA ALA A 220 5.93 17.35 8.77
C ALA A 220 5.74 16.44 10.00
N VAL A 221 6.42 15.29 10.05
CA VAL A 221 6.42 14.41 11.23
C VAL A 221 7.01 15.13 12.44
N SER A 222 8.10 15.87 12.25
CA SER A 222 8.77 16.62 13.32
C SER A 222 7.87 17.72 13.89
N ALA A 223 7.29 18.54 13.02
CA ALA A 223 6.32 19.57 13.41
C ALA A 223 5.09 18.99 14.14
N ARG A 224 4.56 17.84 13.67
CA ARG A 224 3.45 17.14 14.35
C ARG A 224 3.80 16.68 15.77
N ARG A 225 5.07 16.38 16.04
CA ARG A 225 5.55 15.98 17.38
C ARG A 225 5.75 17.18 18.30
N GLU A 226 6.18 18.33 17.76
CA GLU A 226 6.35 19.57 18.53
C GLU A 226 5.01 20.19 18.96
N ASN A 227 3.96 19.99 18.17
CA ASN A 227 2.59 20.41 18.50
C ASN A 227 1.87 19.46 19.50
N ARG A 228 2.59 18.57 20.20
CA ARG A 228 2.05 17.69 21.26
C ARG A 228 2.15 18.33 22.63
#